data_AF-A0A7C6QIV9-F1
#
_entry.id   AF-A0A7C6QIV9-F1
#
_cell.length_a   1.000
_cell.length_b   1.000
_cell.length_c   1.000
_cell.angle_alpha   90.00
_cell.angle_beta   90.00
_cell.angle_gamma   90.00
#
_symmetry.space_group_name_H-M   'P 1'
#
loop_
_entity.id
_entity.type
_entity.pdbx_description
1 polymer ?
#
loop_
_entity_poly.entity_id
_entity_poly.type
_entity_poly.pdbx_seq_one_letter_code
_entity_poly.pdbx_strand_id
1 'polypeptide(L)'
;MKSKIITLPRLSKLSPTLESTALKLMEEAGELAQAIGKFRGLNGEKISLEEEEIMGKITEELLDVAQTAVSMMFVLEERYGIDIDKALGAHIDKLAKKGYL
;
A
#
# COMPACT_ATOMS: atom_id res chain seq x y z
N MET A 1 -14.78 4.28 -17.91
CA MET A 1 -13.97 4.02 -16.71
C MET A 1 -12.76 4.95 -16.74
N LYS A 2 -12.52 5.77 -15.72
CA LYS A 2 -11.32 6.63 -15.67
C LYS A 2 -10.30 5.96 -14.76
N SER A 3 -9.41 5.15 -15.34
CA SER A 3 -8.29 4.58 -14.60
C SER A 3 -7.16 5.61 -14.50
N LYS A 4 -6.50 5.65 -13.35
CA LYS A 4 -5.23 6.35 -13.17
C LYS A 4 -4.15 5.29 -12.98
N ILE A 5 -3.11 5.33 -13.80
CA ILE A 5 -1.96 4.45 -13.63
C ILE A 5 -1.05 5.11 -12.60
N ILE A 6 -0.75 4.36 -11.54
CA ILE A 6 0.26 4.71 -10.55
C ILE A 6 1.39 3.69 -10.71
N THR A 7 2.59 4.18 -11.00
CA THR A 7 3.77 3.33 -11.19
C THR A 7 4.66 3.43 -9.97
N LEU A 8 4.99 2.28 -9.37
CA LEU A 8 5.88 2.16 -8.22
C LEU A 8 7.11 1.33 -8.62
N PRO A 9 8.33 1.78 -8.31
CA PRO A 9 9.55 1.13 -8.76
C PRO A 9 9.88 -0.14 -7.98
N ARG A 10 10.64 -1.04 -8.60
CA ARG A 10 11.36 -2.08 -7.88
C ARG A 10 12.50 -1.46 -7.07
N LEU A 11 12.61 -1.84 -5.80
CA LEU A 11 13.69 -1.37 -4.91
C LEU A 11 14.93 -2.28 -5.05
N SER A 12 16.03 -1.75 -5.57
CA SER A 12 17.24 -2.53 -5.91
C SER A 12 18.27 -2.66 -4.78
N LYS A 13 18.12 -1.87 -3.71
CA LYS A 13 19.05 -1.87 -2.55
C LYS A 13 18.61 -2.77 -1.41
N LEU A 14 17.51 -3.49 -1.58
CA LEU A 14 16.94 -4.38 -0.58
C LEU A 14 17.01 -5.82 -1.08
N SER A 15 17.15 -6.78 -0.17
CA SER A 15 17.01 -8.22 -0.47
C SER A 15 15.76 -8.77 0.22
N PRO A 16 14.55 -8.26 -0.12
CA PRO A 16 13.33 -8.61 0.58
C PRO A 16 13.03 -10.11 0.46
N THR A 17 12.58 -10.71 1.57
CA THR A 17 11.95 -12.04 1.58
C THR A 17 10.44 -11.89 1.71
N LEU A 18 9.70 -12.99 1.56
CA LEU A 18 8.25 -12.98 1.76
C LEU A 18 7.90 -12.60 3.20
N GLU A 19 8.65 -13.12 4.17
CA GLU A 19 8.46 -12.87 5.59
C GLU A 19 8.85 -11.43 5.95
N SER A 20 9.98 -10.93 5.45
CA SER A 20 10.40 -9.55 5.76
C SER A 20 9.45 -8.51 5.16
N THR A 21 8.93 -8.77 3.97
CA THR A 21 7.94 -7.88 3.33
C THR A 21 6.58 -7.96 4.02
N ALA A 22 6.15 -9.13 4.50
CA ALA A 22 4.95 -9.25 5.31
C ALA A 22 5.05 -8.47 6.63
N LEU A 23 6.20 -8.57 7.33
CA LEU A 23 6.45 -7.80 8.54
C LEU A 23 6.42 -6.29 8.27
N LYS A 24 7.13 -5.83 7.25
CA LYS A 24 7.15 -4.41 6.88
C LYS A 24 5.76 -3.92 6.46
N LEU A 25 4.98 -4.72 5.73
CA LEU A 25 3.61 -4.36 5.34
C LEU A 25 2.71 -4.11 6.56
N MET A 26 2.87 -4.89 7.63
CA MET A 26 2.14 -4.69 8.88
C MET A 26 2.59 -3.41 9.61
N GLU A 27 3.87 -3.09 9.56
CA GLU A 27 4.43 -1.84 10.08
C GLU A 27 3.86 -0.62 9.36
N GLU A 28 3.98 -0.56 8.03
CA GLU A 28 3.45 0.56 7.21
C GLU A 28 1.94 0.73 7.40
N ALA A 29 1.19 -0.38 7.47
CA ALA A 29 -0.25 -0.31 7.72
C ALA A 29 -0.58 0.25 9.12
N GLY A 30 0.26 -0.04 10.11
CA GLY A 30 0.16 0.53 11.45
C GLY A 30 0.46 2.03 11.47
N GLU A 31 1.48 2.47 10.74
CA GLU A 31 1.83 3.90 10.61
C GLU A 31 0.72 4.68 9.89
N LEU A 32 0.17 4.15 8.80
CA LEU A 32 -1.01 4.70 8.14
C LEU A 32 -2.22 4.79 9.10
N ALA A 33 -2.49 3.72 9.86
CA ALA A 33 -3.57 3.72 10.83
C ALA A 33 -3.36 4.76 11.94
N GLN A 34 -2.11 4.96 12.38
CA GLN A 34 -1.76 6.00 13.35
C GLN A 34 -1.98 7.40 12.77
N ALA A 35 -1.55 7.65 11.53
CA ALA A 35 -1.74 8.94 10.85
C ALA A 35 -3.24 9.30 10.74
N ILE A 36 -4.08 8.33 10.34
CA ILE A 36 -5.54 8.49 10.28
C ILE A 36 -6.13 8.67 11.69
N GLY A 37 -5.65 7.92 12.68
CA GLY A 37 -6.14 7.97 14.06
C GLY A 37 -5.90 9.31 14.75
N LYS A 38 -4.71 9.90 14.56
CA LYS A 38 -4.34 11.25 15.03
C LYS A 38 -5.29 12.31 14.46
N PHE A 39 -5.63 12.21 13.17
CA PHE A 39 -6.59 13.13 12.54
C PHE A 39 -7.99 13.05 13.14
N ARG A 40 -8.49 11.85 13.40
CA ARG A 40 -9.86 11.66 13.90
C ARG A 40 -10.02 12.00 15.39
N GLY A 41 -8.95 12.44 16.07
CA GLY A 41 -8.98 12.77 17.49
C GLY A 41 -9.40 11.59 18.37
N LEU A 42 -9.22 10.34 17.88
CA LEU A 42 -9.78 9.13 18.50
C LEU A 42 -9.19 8.84 19.90
N ASN A 43 -8.11 9.54 20.27
CA ASN A 43 -7.44 9.44 21.56
C ASN A 43 -7.63 10.68 22.47
N GLY A 44 -8.49 11.63 22.12
CA GLY A 44 -8.67 12.87 22.90
C GLY A 44 -7.50 13.86 22.82
N GLU A 45 -6.58 13.67 21.87
CA GLU A 45 -5.45 14.57 21.62
C GLU A 45 -5.92 15.89 20.99
N LYS A 46 -5.33 17.02 21.42
CA LYS A 46 -5.55 18.33 20.78
C LYS A 46 -4.90 18.31 19.39
N ILE A 47 -5.72 18.37 18.35
CA ILE A 47 -5.24 18.53 16.97
C ILE A 47 -4.61 19.93 16.85
N SER A 48 -3.28 19.98 16.73
CA SER A 48 -2.51 21.22 16.53
C SER A 48 -1.93 21.34 15.13
N LEU A 49 -2.21 20.37 14.25
CA LEU A 49 -1.72 20.32 12.88
C LEU A 49 -2.82 20.79 11.92
N GLU A 50 -2.42 21.51 10.88
CA GLU A 50 -3.31 21.95 9.81
C GLU A 50 -3.76 20.74 8.96
N GLU A 51 -4.99 20.78 8.42
CA GLU A 51 -5.57 19.68 7.65
C GLU A 51 -4.71 19.24 6.46
N GLU A 52 -4.06 20.20 5.79
CA GLU A 52 -3.17 19.93 4.65
C GLU A 52 -1.95 19.08 5.04
N GLU A 53 -1.33 19.37 6.20
CA GLU A 53 -0.17 18.62 6.70
C GLU A 53 -0.56 17.17 7.03
N ILE A 54 -1.76 16.99 7.61
CA ILE A 54 -2.30 15.68 7.95
C ILE A 54 -2.58 14.87 6.68
N MET A 55 -3.24 15.47 5.68
CA MET A 55 -3.51 14.79 4.41
C MET A 55 -2.22 14.44 3.66
N GLY A 56 -1.21 15.30 3.77
CA GLY A 56 0.15 15.01 3.30
C GLY A 56 0.72 13.76 3.96
N LYS A 57 0.66 13.68 5.29
CA LYS A 57 1.17 12.53 6.04
C LYS A 57 0.42 11.24 5.71
N ILE A 58 -0.91 11.27 5.68
CA ILE A 58 -1.71 10.10 5.28
C ILE A 58 -1.34 9.62 3.87
N THR A 59 -1.07 10.56 2.95
CA THR A 59 -0.68 10.23 1.58
C THR A 59 0.69 9.56 1.52
N GLU A 60 1.66 10.05 2.30
CA GLU A 60 2.99 9.46 2.43
C GLU A 60 2.88 8.00 2.93
N GLU A 61 2.23 7.79 4.07
CA GLU A 61 2.07 6.45 4.67
C GLU A 61 1.30 5.49 3.74
N LEU A 62 0.31 6.00 3.00
CA LEU A 62 -0.43 5.20 2.03
C LEU A 62 0.46 4.73 0.87
N LEU A 63 1.39 5.59 0.42
CA LEU A 63 2.34 5.23 -0.63
C LEU A 63 3.37 4.23 -0.12
N ASP A 64 3.78 4.29 1.14
CA ASP A 64 4.71 3.31 1.73
C ASP A 64 4.08 1.93 1.86
N VAL A 65 2.80 1.86 2.28
CA VAL A 65 2.00 0.61 2.23
C VAL A 65 1.95 0.05 0.80
N ALA A 66 1.63 0.90 -0.17
CA ALA A 66 1.53 0.49 -1.57
C ALA A 66 2.88 -0.01 -2.12
N GLN A 67 3.97 0.70 -1.84
CA GLN A 67 5.33 0.34 -2.25
C GLN A 67 5.77 -0.98 -1.64
N THR A 68 5.45 -1.22 -0.37
CA THR A 68 5.78 -2.48 0.30
C THR A 68 5.00 -3.66 -0.29
N ALA A 69 3.72 -3.48 -0.58
CA ALA A 69 2.91 -4.49 -1.26
C ALA A 69 3.45 -4.80 -2.67
N VAL A 70 3.80 -3.78 -3.46
CA VAL A 70 4.41 -3.95 -4.79
C VAL A 70 5.78 -4.65 -4.69
N SER A 71 6.57 -4.32 -3.67
CA SER A 71 7.85 -5.00 -3.42
C SER A 71 7.67 -6.48 -3.11
N MET A 72 6.62 -6.84 -2.36
CA MET A 72 6.25 -8.24 -2.11
C MET A 72 5.80 -8.96 -3.39
N MET A 73 5.11 -8.27 -4.32
CA MET A 73 4.76 -8.83 -5.63
C MET A 73 6.01 -9.16 -6.46
N PHE A 74 7.02 -8.28 -6.48
CA PHE A 74 8.31 -8.58 -7.12
C PHE A 74 9.00 -9.80 -6.49
N VAL A 75 8.94 -9.98 -5.17
CA VAL A 75 9.48 -11.18 -4.50
C VAL A 75 8.77 -12.44 -4.97
N LEU A 76 7.44 -12.42 -5.06
CA LEU A 76 6.64 -13.54 -5.55
C LEU A 76 6.96 -13.90 -7.00
N GLU A 77 7.12 -12.91 -7.85
CA GLU A 77 7.48 -13.10 -9.26
C GLU A 77 8.88 -13.70 -9.40
N GLU A 78 9.87 -13.07 -8.77
CA GLU A 78 11.28 -13.39 -9.01
C GLU A 78 11.74 -14.66 -8.30
N ARG A 79 11.24 -14.92 -7.08
CA ARG A 79 11.70 -16.05 -6.26
C ARG A 79 10.79 -17.27 -6.36
N TYR A 80 9.51 -17.05 -6.66
CA TYR A 80 8.50 -18.10 -6.67
C TYR A 80 7.86 -18.31 -8.06
N GLY A 81 8.25 -17.53 -9.07
CA GLY A 81 7.77 -17.68 -10.45
C GLY A 81 6.29 -17.34 -10.63
N ILE A 82 5.73 -16.51 -9.74
CA ILE A 82 4.32 -16.11 -9.80
C ILE A 82 4.15 -15.03 -10.88
N ASP A 83 3.27 -15.29 -11.85
CA ASP A 83 2.89 -14.32 -12.88
C ASP A 83 1.93 -13.26 -12.29
N ILE A 84 2.49 -12.10 -11.94
CA ILE A 84 1.75 -11.01 -11.30
C ILE A 84 0.77 -10.35 -12.28
N ASP A 85 1.12 -10.24 -13.56
CA ASP A 85 0.24 -9.70 -14.60
C ASP A 85 -1.03 -10.54 -14.75
N LYS A 86 -0.87 -11.87 -14.80
CA LYS A 86 -2.00 -12.81 -14.82
C LYS A 86 -2.85 -12.71 -13.54
N ALA A 87 -2.21 -12.63 -12.38
CA ALA A 87 -2.92 -12.49 -11.09
C ALA A 87 -3.72 -11.17 -11.02
N LEU A 88 -3.14 -10.06 -11.51
CA LEU A 88 -3.80 -8.77 -11.60
C LEU A 88 -5.00 -8.80 -12.54
N GLY A 89 -4.85 -9.38 -13.74
CA GLY A 89 -5.95 -9.55 -14.69
C GLY A 89 -7.12 -10.33 -14.08
N ALA A 90 -6.84 -11.48 -13.44
CA ALA A 90 -7.86 -12.26 -12.76
C ALA A 90 -8.54 -11.49 -11.60
N HIS A 91 -7.78 -10.63 -10.91
CA HIS A 91 -8.34 -9.76 -9.86
C HIS A 91 -9.29 -8.71 -10.44
N ILE A 92 -8.91 -8.04 -11.53
CA ILE A 92 -9.74 -7.04 -12.21
C ILE A 92 -11.03 -7.67 -12.75
N ASP A 93 -10.94 -8.83 -13.40
CA ASP A 93 -12.11 -9.57 -13.89
C ASP A 93 -13.09 -9.91 -12.75
N LYS A 94 -12.56 -10.32 -11.60
CA LYS A 94 -13.36 -10.59 -10.40
C LYS A 94 -14.07 -9.32 -9.91
N LEU A 95 -13.42 -8.16 -9.93
CA LEU A 95 -14.04 -6.89 -9.54
C LEU A 95 -15.14 -6.45 -10.52
N ALA A 96 -14.91 -6.61 -11.83
CA ALA A 96 -15.90 -6.32 -12.88
C ALA A 96 -17.15 -7.21 -12.72
N LYS A 97 -16.97 -8.52 -12.49
CA LYS A 97 -18.08 -9.46 -12.25
C LYS A 97 -18.91 -9.11 -11.02
N LYS A 98 -18.32 -8.45 -10.03
CA LYS A 98 -19.00 -7.98 -8.82
C LYS A 98 -19.65 -6.60 -8.98
N GLY A 99 -19.48 -5.94 -10.12
CA GLY A 99 -20.01 -4.60 -10.38
C GLY A 99 -19.28 -3.48 -9.64
N TYR A 100 -18.03 -3.71 -9.23
CA TYR A 100 -17.21 -2.67 -8.59
C TYR A 100 -16.47 -1.77 -9.59
N LEU A 101 -16.46 -2.12 -10.88
CA LEU A 101 -15.77 -1.42 -11.98
C LEU A 101 -16.76 -0.94 -13.05
#